data_AF-A0A9P0AMY8-F1
#
_entry.id   AF-A0A9P0AMY8-F1
#
_cell.length_a   1.000
_cell.length_b   1.000
_cell.length_c   1.000
_cell.angle_alpha   90.00
_cell.angle_beta   90.00
_cell.angle_gamma   90.00
#
_symmetry.space_group_name_H-M   'P 1'
#
loop_
_entity.id
_entity.type
_entity.pdbx_description
1 polymer ?
#
loop_
_entity_poly.entity_id
_entity_poly.type
_entity_poly.pdbx_seq_one_letter_code
_entity_poly.pdbx_strand_id
1 'polypeptide(L)'
;MSGDHKNYIIGNPSQYVKLNVGGSLHYTTIGTLTKHDTMLRAMFSGRMEVLTDSEGWILIDRSGKHFGAILNFLRDGVVPLPDTVKEMAELMAEAKYYCISELSESCDQALKKLEREAEPICRVPLITSLREEQILINSTLKPVVKLLINRHNNKYSYTTASDDNLLKNIELFDKLSLRFSGRVLFIKDVIGSSEICCWSFYGHCKKVSEVCCTSIVYATDKKHTKVSTSNISIRGTYTCLSQQGKGSKLIAEY
;
A
#
# COMPACT_ATOMS: atom_id res chain seq x y z
N MET A 1 24.44 47.60 4.48
CA MET A 1 25.70 46.90 4.16
C MET A 1 25.95 45.92 5.30
N SER A 2 25.55 44.66 5.13
CA SER A 2 25.86 43.61 6.12
C SER A 2 27.11 42.90 5.59
N GLY A 3 28.23 43.05 6.28
CA GLY A 3 29.49 42.45 5.88
C GLY A 3 29.43 40.95 6.15
N ASP A 4 29.46 40.13 5.09
CA ASP A 4 29.70 38.70 5.22
C ASP A 4 31.11 38.50 5.80
N HIS A 5 31.19 38.09 7.06
CA HIS A 5 32.46 37.77 7.71
C HIS A 5 32.83 36.33 7.40
N LYS A 6 33.79 36.16 6.49
CA LYS A 6 34.41 34.88 6.16
C LYS A 6 35.21 34.39 7.36
N ASN A 7 34.78 33.29 7.96
CA ASN A 7 35.40 32.72 9.15
C ASN A 7 35.83 31.28 8.90
N TYR A 8 36.93 30.87 9.54
CA TYR A 8 37.39 29.49 9.62
C TYR A 8 37.20 29.00 11.05
N ILE A 9 36.57 27.84 11.24
CA ILE A 9 36.30 27.30 12.58
C ILE A 9 37.21 26.10 12.82
N ILE A 10 38.08 26.24 13.83
CA ILE A 10 38.83 25.16 14.44
C ILE A 10 38.61 25.30 15.94
N GLY A 11 37.88 24.35 16.53
CA GLY A 11 37.52 24.42 17.94
C GLY A 11 37.57 23.06 18.62
N ASN A 12 37.49 23.08 19.95
CA ASN A 12 37.54 21.87 20.77
C ASN A 12 36.30 20.99 20.49
N PRO A 13 36.41 19.65 20.42
CA PRO A 13 35.25 18.76 20.24
C PRO A 13 34.08 19.00 21.20
N SER A 14 34.35 19.47 22.43
CA SER A 14 33.32 19.78 23.43
C SER A 14 32.70 21.17 23.28
N GLN A 15 33.21 21.99 22.37
CA GLN A 15 32.72 23.35 22.14
C GLN A 15 31.37 23.30 21.43
N TYR A 16 30.40 24.02 22.00
CA TYR A 16 29.10 24.23 21.37
C TYR A 16 29.20 25.21 20.21
N VAL A 17 28.42 24.94 19.18
CA VAL A 17 28.24 25.77 17.99
C VAL A 17 26.77 25.89 17.68
N LYS A 18 26.42 26.98 17.00
CA LYS A 18 25.06 27.31 16.63
C LYS A 18 24.93 27.43 15.11
N LEU A 19 23.93 26.74 14.57
CA LEU A 19 23.70 26.57 13.14
C LEU A 19 22.31 27.10 12.79
N ASN A 20 22.22 27.92 11.75
CA ASN A 20 20.96 28.36 11.16
C ASN A 20 20.83 27.73 9.78
N VAL A 21 19.97 26.71 9.68
CA VAL A 21 19.76 25.91 8.47
C VAL A 21 18.43 26.32 7.83
N GLY A 22 18.49 27.27 6.90
CA GLY A 22 17.32 27.83 6.21
C GLY A 22 16.24 28.37 7.17
N GLY A 23 16.65 28.98 8.28
CA GLY A 23 15.75 29.49 9.32
C GLY A 23 15.51 28.54 10.49
N SER A 24 15.95 27.28 10.41
CA SER A 24 15.90 26.33 11.53
C SER A 24 17.15 26.44 12.39
N LEU A 25 16.95 26.75 13.67
CA LEU A 25 18.03 26.99 14.61
C LEU A 25 18.42 25.70 15.34
N HIS A 26 19.69 25.36 15.30
CA HIS A 26 20.24 24.15 15.94
C HIS A 26 21.46 24.46 16.78
N TYR A 27 21.57 23.76 17.92
CA TYR A 27 22.75 23.75 18.77
C TYR A 27 23.34 22.33 18.79
N THR A 28 24.65 22.25 18.66
CA THR A 28 25.38 20.97 18.75
C THR A 28 26.84 21.24 19.12
N THR A 29 27.66 20.21 19.21
CA THR A 29 29.10 20.37 19.44
C THR A 29 29.90 20.16 18.16
N ILE A 30 31.10 20.75 18.11
CA ILE A 30 32.06 20.50 17.03
C ILE A 30 32.34 19.00 16.91
N GLY A 31 32.48 18.30 18.04
CA GLY A 31 32.71 16.87 18.09
C GLY A 31 31.66 16.06 17.32
N THR A 32 30.37 16.41 17.42
CA THR A 32 29.31 15.79 16.61
C THR A 32 29.52 16.03 15.12
N LEU A 33 29.80 17.28 14.71
CA LEU A 33 29.92 17.67 13.31
C LEU A 33 31.17 17.10 12.64
N THR A 34 32.21 16.83 13.42
CA THR A 34 33.48 16.27 12.93
C THR A 34 33.62 14.76 13.13
N LYS A 35 32.63 14.09 13.73
CA LYS A 35 32.69 12.67 14.09
C LYS A 35 32.80 11.75 12.85
N HIS A 36 32.07 12.09 11.80
CA HIS A 36 32.01 11.33 10.55
C HIS A 36 32.64 12.12 9.41
N ASP A 37 33.15 11.42 8.40
CA ASP A 37 33.74 12.05 7.22
C ASP A 37 32.66 12.60 6.28
N THR A 38 32.24 13.83 6.55
CA THR A 38 31.07 14.49 5.92
C THR A 38 31.42 15.90 5.46
N MET A 39 30.54 16.53 4.68
CA MET A 39 30.71 17.94 4.31
C MET A 39 30.75 18.85 5.55
N LEU A 40 29.96 18.52 6.59
CA LEU A 40 30.00 19.24 7.87
C LEU A 40 31.37 19.11 8.53
N ARG A 41 32.02 17.95 8.50
CA ARG A 41 33.40 17.84 9.00
C ARG A 41 34.35 18.78 8.26
N ALA A 42 34.20 18.94 6.94
CA ALA A 42 35.01 19.88 6.17
C ALA A 42 34.78 21.34 6.61
N MET A 43 33.52 21.76 6.82
CA MET A 43 33.17 23.09 7.37
C MET A 43 33.87 23.40 8.70
N PHE A 44 33.93 22.40 9.58
CA PHE A 44 34.45 22.55 10.94
C PHE A 44 35.90 22.05 11.12
N SER A 45 36.60 21.82 10.01
CA SER A 45 38.02 21.43 9.99
C SER A 45 38.98 22.59 9.71
N GLY A 46 38.45 23.81 9.55
CA GLY A 46 39.20 24.99 9.11
C GLY A 46 39.61 24.97 7.63
N ARG A 47 39.12 24.00 6.85
CA ARG A 47 39.45 23.85 5.42
C ARG A 47 38.47 24.56 4.47
N MET A 48 37.31 24.96 4.98
CA MET A 48 36.27 25.62 4.20
C MET A 48 35.85 26.91 4.91
N GLU A 49 35.62 27.97 4.14
CA GLU A 49 35.01 29.19 4.67
C GLU A 49 33.56 28.90 5.05
N VAL A 50 33.15 29.40 6.21
CA VAL A 50 31.75 29.36 6.65
C VAL A 50 31.21 30.78 6.75
N LEU A 51 29.94 30.94 6.38
CA LEU A 51 29.21 32.19 6.56
C LEU A 51 28.65 32.23 7.97
N THR A 52 28.87 33.34 8.66
CA THR A 52 28.32 33.59 9.99
C THR A 52 27.62 34.95 10.03
N ASP A 53 26.46 35.01 10.67
CA ASP A 53 25.78 36.29 10.93
C ASP A 53 26.42 37.08 12.09
N SER A 54 25.90 38.28 12.35
CA SER A 54 26.38 39.17 13.42
C SER A 54 26.21 38.61 14.83
N GLU A 55 25.30 37.65 15.02
CA GLU A 55 25.15 36.98 16.31
C GLU A 55 26.09 35.78 16.43
N GLY A 56 26.72 35.33 15.34
CA GLY A 56 27.62 34.18 15.27
C GLY A 56 26.93 32.88 14.84
N TRP A 57 25.75 32.94 14.21
CA TRP A 57 25.09 31.75 13.65
C TRP A 57 25.76 31.35 12.35
N ILE A 58 26.14 30.07 12.26
CA ILE A 58 26.69 29.51 11.04
C ILE A 58 25.54 29.24 10.08
N LEU A 59 25.56 29.90 8.94
CA LEU A 59 24.46 29.89 7.98
C LEU A 59 24.64 28.74 6.98
N ILE A 60 23.58 27.94 6.82
CA ILE A 60 23.50 26.88 5.82
C ILE A 60 22.24 27.11 4.99
N ASP A 61 22.42 27.32 3.69
CA ASP A 61 21.32 27.53 2.73
C ASP A 61 20.68 26.19 2.32
N ARG A 62 20.03 25.54 3.28
CA ARG A 62 19.31 24.26 3.12
C ARG A 62 18.04 24.25 3.95
N SER A 63 17.14 23.32 3.65
CA SER A 63 15.95 23.12 4.47
C SER A 63 16.32 22.52 5.83
N GLY A 64 15.97 23.21 6.90
CA GLY A 64 16.19 22.72 8.26
C GLY A 64 15.24 21.60 8.72
N LYS A 65 14.19 21.27 7.93
CA LYS A 65 13.13 20.31 8.31
C LYS A 65 13.70 18.98 8.84
N HIS A 66 14.70 18.44 8.14
CA HIS A 66 15.30 17.13 8.44
C HIS A 66 16.67 17.23 9.13
N PHE A 67 17.15 18.44 9.42
CA PHE A 67 18.49 18.63 9.96
C PHE A 67 18.64 18.05 11.39
N GLY A 68 17.55 17.98 12.16
CA GLY A 68 17.54 17.25 13.43
C GLY A 68 17.89 15.76 13.27
N ALA A 69 17.37 15.10 12.23
CA ALA A 69 17.69 13.71 11.92
C ALA A 69 19.15 13.54 11.48
N ILE A 70 19.67 14.51 10.71
CA ILE A 70 21.10 14.57 10.35
C ILE A 70 21.98 14.63 11.61
N LEU A 71 21.66 15.50 12.57
CA LEU A 71 22.41 15.61 13.82
C LEU A 71 22.33 14.33 14.66
N ASN A 72 21.15 13.71 14.75
CA ASN A 72 20.98 12.46 15.49
C ASN A 72 21.79 11.33 14.85
N PHE A 73 21.80 11.22 13.52
CA PHE A 73 22.66 10.27 12.83
C PHE A 73 24.14 10.52 13.15
N LEU A 74 24.61 11.77 13.12
CA LEU A 74 26.00 12.09 13.48
C LEU A 74 26.33 11.82 14.96
N ARG A 75 25.35 11.77 15.85
CA ARG A 75 25.55 11.43 17.27
C ARG A 75 25.61 9.93 17.48
N ASP A 76 24.65 9.21 16.92
CA ASP A 76 24.36 7.82 17.29
C ASP A 76 24.80 6.82 16.22
N GLY A 77 25.08 7.27 14.99
CA GLY A 77 25.38 6.42 13.83
C GLY A 77 24.13 5.78 13.20
N VAL A 78 22.94 6.06 13.74
CA VAL A 78 21.65 5.53 13.28
C VAL A 78 20.56 6.55 13.57
N VAL A 79 19.49 6.54 12.76
CA VAL A 79 18.30 7.36 12.99
C VAL A 79 17.06 6.61 12.51
N PRO A 80 15.91 6.71 13.21
CA PRO A 80 14.65 6.23 12.67
C PRO A 80 14.33 6.90 11.34
N LEU A 81 14.03 6.10 10.31
CA LEU A 81 13.70 6.62 8.99
C LEU A 81 12.19 6.95 8.91
N PRO A 82 11.80 7.95 8.09
CA PRO A 82 10.38 8.29 7.89
C PRO A 82 9.57 7.14 7.26
N ASP A 83 8.26 7.11 7.52
CA ASP A 83 7.37 6.10 6.94
C ASP A 83 6.86 6.47 5.53
N THR A 84 6.90 7.76 5.19
CA THR A 84 6.37 8.25 3.91
C THR A 84 7.45 8.38 2.86
N VAL A 85 7.13 7.97 1.62
CA VAL A 85 8.04 8.09 0.45
C VAL A 85 8.53 9.53 0.28
N LYS A 86 7.65 10.51 0.49
CA LYS A 86 7.97 11.93 0.38
C LYS A 86 9.03 12.34 1.40
N GLU A 87 8.82 12.07 2.68
CA GLU A 87 9.76 12.49 3.73
C GLU A 87 11.08 11.73 3.66
N MET A 88 11.04 10.46 3.25
CA MET A 88 12.24 9.67 2.98
C MET A 88 13.08 10.29 1.86
N ALA A 89 12.45 10.71 0.76
CA ALA A 89 13.14 11.37 -0.35
C ALA A 89 13.72 12.73 0.06
N GLU A 90 13.00 13.50 0.87
CA GLU A 90 13.49 14.76 1.44
C GLU A 90 14.72 14.54 2.35
N LEU A 91 14.67 13.57 3.27
CA LEU A 91 15.80 13.22 4.14
C LEU A 91 17.00 12.73 3.33
N MET A 92 16.76 11.88 2.33
CA MET A 92 17.81 11.38 1.43
C MET A 92 18.52 12.52 0.69
N ALA A 93 17.78 13.53 0.24
CA ALA A 93 18.34 14.70 -0.43
C ALA A 93 19.29 15.49 0.48
N GLU A 94 18.92 15.68 1.75
CA GLU A 94 19.81 16.31 2.74
C GLU A 94 21.02 15.43 3.07
N ALA A 95 20.83 14.12 3.27
CA ALA A 95 21.93 13.19 3.52
C ALA A 95 22.97 13.21 2.39
N LYS A 96 22.52 13.27 1.13
CA LYS A 96 23.39 13.44 -0.05
C LYS A 96 24.11 14.79 -0.04
N TYR A 97 23.41 15.88 0.28
CA TYR A 97 23.99 17.21 0.34
C TYR A 97 25.10 17.32 1.39
N TYR A 98 24.90 16.75 2.59
CA TYR A 98 25.92 16.74 3.64
C TYR A 98 26.97 15.62 3.46
N CYS A 99 26.92 14.87 2.36
CA CYS A 99 27.82 13.76 2.05
C CYS A 99 27.82 12.66 3.13
N ILE A 100 26.64 12.27 3.62
CA ILE A 100 26.45 11.19 4.60
C ILE A 100 26.03 9.92 3.86
N SER A 101 27.01 9.22 3.28
CA SER A 101 26.77 8.05 2.41
C SER A 101 25.92 6.98 3.08
N GLU A 102 26.27 6.58 4.30
CA GLU A 102 25.56 5.53 5.08
C GLU A 102 24.06 5.84 5.26
N LEU A 103 23.71 7.08 5.59
CA LEU A 103 22.32 7.50 5.75
C LEU A 103 21.60 7.55 4.40
N SER A 104 22.28 8.04 3.35
CA SER A 104 21.71 8.09 2.00
C SER A 104 21.41 6.71 1.43
N GLU A 105 22.29 5.73 1.69
CA GLU A 105 22.12 4.32 1.32
C GLU A 105 20.98 3.67 2.12
N SER A 106 20.90 3.95 3.43
CA SER A 106 19.80 3.47 4.28
C SER A 106 18.44 3.95 3.77
N CYS A 107 18.35 5.22 3.34
CA CYS A 107 17.13 5.77 2.73
C CYS A 107 16.81 5.09 1.38
N ASP A 108 17.81 4.85 0.52
CA ASP A 108 17.62 4.18 -0.77
C ASP A 108 17.07 2.76 -0.61
N GLN A 109 17.62 2.01 0.36
CA GLN A 109 17.17 0.65 0.66
C GLN A 109 15.74 0.64 1.21
N ALA A 110 15.40 1.61 2.07
CA ALA A 110 14.06 1.74 2.61
C ALA A 110 13.04 2.10 1.52
N LEU A 111 13.37 2.99 0.58
CA LEU A 111 12.54 3.30 -0.58
C LEU A 111 12.29 2.06 -1.45
N LYS A 112 13.34 1.31 -1.79
CA LYS A 112 13.22 0.05 -2.56
C LYS A 112 12.39 -1.02 -1.82
N LYS A 113 12.36 -0.99 -0.49
CA LYS A 113 11.51 -1.88 0.30
C LYS A 113 10.04 -1.46 0.20
N LEU A 114 9.75 -0.16 0.36
CA LEU A 114 8.41 0.39 0.22
C LEU A 114 7.84 0.15 -1.20
N GLU A 115 8.67 0.28 -2.24
CA GLU A 115 8.28 -0.01 -3.62
C GLU A 115 7.98 -1.50 -3.85
N ARG A 116 8.77 -2.41 -3.26
CA ARG A 116 8.51 -3.86 -3.36
C ARG A 116 7.27 -4.29 -2.60
N GLU A 117 6.97 -3.64 -1.48
CA GLU A 117 5.72 -3.86 -0.74
C GLU A 117 4.48 -3.31 -1.47
N ALA A 118 4.67 -2.45 -2.48
CA ALA A 118 3.61 -1.89 -3.30
C ALA A 118 3.17 -2.78 -4.48
N GLU A 119 3.74 -3.99 -4.66
CA GLU A 119 3.15 -4.94 -5.62
C GLU A 119 1.76 -5.38 -5.13
N PRO A 120 0.69 -5.16 -5.93
CA PRO A 120 -0.67 -5.48 -5.51
C PRO A 120 -0.87 -7.00 -5.49
N ILE A 121 -0.60 -7.63 -4.35
CA ILE A 121 -0.95 -9.03 -4.13
C ILE A 121 -2.47 -9.13 -4.08
N CYS A 122 -3.06 -9.82 -5.06
CA CYS A 122 -4.46 -10.19 -5.01
C CYS A 122 -4.67 -11.25 -3.93
N ARG A 123 -5.23 -10.85 -2.78
CA ARG A 123 -5.58 -11.74 -1.68
C ARG A 123 -7.06 -12.09 -1.71
N VAL A 124 -7.36 -13.38 -1.87
CA VAL A 124 -8.70 -13.92 -1.79
C VAL A 124 -8.79 -14.83 -0.56
N PRO A 125 -9.37 -14.39 0.57
CA PRO A 125 -9.59 -15.25 1.72
C PRO A 125 -10.50 -16.44 1.39
N LEU A 126 -10.13 -17.60 1.92
CA LEU A 126 -10.96 -18.80 1.97
C LEU A 126 -11.57 -18.90 3.37
N ILE A 127 -12.89 -18.90 3.47
CA ILE A 127 -13.60 -18.98 4.76
C ILE A 127 -14.07 -20.40 5.07
N THR A 128 -14.02 -20.75 6.36
CA THR A 128 -14.41 -22.07 6.87
C THR A 128 -15.47 -21.99 7.99
N SER A 129 -15.87 -20.78 8.38
CA SER A 129 -16.99 -20.58 9.31
C SER A 129 -17.83 -19.34 8.97
N LEU A 130 -19.11 -19.36 9.36
CA LEU A 130 -20.01 -18.19 9.23
C LEU A 130 -19.50 -16.98 10.02
N ARG A 131 -18.71 -17.20 11.08
CA ARG A 131 -18.08 -16.13 11.86
C ARG A 131 -17.05 -15.37 11.02
N GLU A 132 -16.19 -16.08 10.29
CA GLU A 132 -15.21 -15.47 9.37
C GLU A 132 -15.90 -14.68 8.26
N GLU A 133 -17.00 -15.21 7.70
CA GLU A 133 -17.84 -14.49 6.73
C GLU A 133 -18.29 -13.13 7.29
N GLN A 134 -18.91 -13.14 8.47
CA GLN A 134 -19.44 -11.92 9.08
C GLN A 134 -18.33 -10.91 9.38
N ILE A 135 -17.18 -11.37 9.88
CA ILE A 135 -16.02 -10.49 10.15
C ILE A 135 -15.55 -9.83 8.86
N LEU A 136 -15.34 -10.59 7.78
CA LEU A 136 -14.84 -10.06 6.51
C LEU A 136 -15.83 -9.09 5.85
N ILE A 137 -17.13 -9.40 5.90
CA ILE A 137 -18.18 -8.55 5.32
C ILE A 137 -18.39 -7.27 6.13
N ASN A 138 -18.35 -7.33 7.46
CA ASN A 138 -18.62 -6.18 8.32
C ASN A 138 -17.41 -5.25 8.51
N SER A 139 -16.18 -5.75 8.32
CA SER A 139 -14.95 -4.96 8.50
C SER A 139 -14.50 -4.20 7.25
N THR A 140 -15.14 -4.43 6.09
CA THR A 140 -14.75 -3.83 4.82
C THR A 140 -15.72 -2.76 4.35
N LEU A 141 -15.18 -1.65 3.83
CA LEU A 141 -15.95 -0.64 3.11
C LEU A 141 -16.08 -0.96 1.61
N LYS A 142 -15.33 -1.96 1.11
CA LYS A 142 -15.39 -2.38 -0.29
C LYS A 142 -16.64 -3.23 -0.53
N PRO A 143 -17.24 -3.19 -1.73
CA PRO A 143 -18.18 -4.23 -2.16
C PRO A 143 -17.54 -5.61 -2.04
N VAL A 144 -18.35 -6.61 -1.69
CA VAL A 144 -17.88 -7.99 -1.51
C VAL A 144 -18.51 -8.90 -2.55
N VAL A 145 -17.68 -9.73 -3.17
CA VAL A 145 -18.11 -10.84 -4.04
C VAL A 145 -17.67 -12.13 -3.39
N LYS A 146 -18.63 -12.95 -2.99
CA LYS A 146 -18.39 -14.26 -2.39
C LYS A 146 -18.75 -15.35 -3.39
N LEU A 147 -17.85 -16.31 -3.57
CA LEU A 147 -18.12 -17.53 -4.33
C LEU A 147 -18.11 -18.73 -3.38
N LEU A 148 -19.29 -19.31 -3.17
CA LEU A 148 -19.43 -20.62 -2.55
C LEU A 148 -19.00 -21.69 -3.57
N ILE A 149 -18.11 -22.57 -3.14
CA ILE A 149 -17.62 -23.73 -3.89
C ILE A 149 -17.76 -24.95 -2.99
N ASN A 150 -18.76 -25.77 -3.27
CA ASN A 150 -18.99 -27.00 -2.51
C ASN A 150 -18.53 -28.21 -3.33
N ARG A 151 -17.30 -28.66 -3.05
CA ARG A 151 -16.73 -29.87 -3.67
C ARG A 151 -17.14 -31.17 -2.96
N HIS A 152 -17.74 -31.08 -1.77
CA HIS A 152 -18.02 -32.24 -0.93
C HIS A 152 -19.41 -32.85 -1.16
N ASN A 153 -20.34 -32.09 -1.77
CA ASN A 153 -21.68 -32.59 -2.09
C ASN A 153 -21.66 -33.47 -3.34
N ASN A 154 -21.39 -34.76 -3.12
CA ASN A 154 -21.37 -35.80 -4.14
C ASN A 154 -22.67 -35.94 -4.95
N LYS A 155 -23.82 -35.43 -4.51
CA LYS A 155 -25.10 -35.68 -5.19
C LYS A 155 -25.19 -35.14 -6.62
N TYR A 156 -24.38 -34.14 -6.98
CA TYR A 156 -24.45 -33.46 -8.28
C TYR A 156 -23.12 -33.45 -9.07
N SER A 157 -22.09 -34.08 -8.51
CA SER A 157 -20.69 -34.08 -9.00
C SER A 157 -20.43 -35.03 -10.18
N TYR A 158 -21.45 -35.59 -10.84
CA TYR A 158 -21.27 -36.77 -11.71
C TYR A 158 -21.58 -36.57 -13.20
N THR A 159 -21.82 -35.34 -13.69
CA THR A 159 -21.85 -35.10 -15.13
C THR A 159 -20.66 -34.25 -15.56
N THR A 160 -20.06 -34.56 -16.71
CA THR A 160 -18.96 -33.77 -17.29
C THR A 160 -19.37 -32.31 -17.47
N ALA A 161 -20.64 -32.06 -17.83
CA ALA A 161 -21.18 -30.71 -17.95
C ALA A 161 -21.26 -29.96 -16.60
N SER A 162 -21.49 -30.67 -15.49
CA SER A 162 -21.49 -30.09 -14.14
C SER A 162 -20.13 -29.54 -13.77
N ASP A 163 -19.12 -30.37 -13.97
CA ASP A 163 -17.74 -30.10 -13.61
C ASP A 163 -17.16 -28.96 -14.46
N ASP A 164 -17.38 -29.02 -15.79
CA ASP A 164 -16.97 -27.96 -16.71
C ASP A 164 -17.54 -26.59 -16.33
N ASN A 165 -18.82 -26.55 -15.92
CA ASN A 165 -19.46 -25.31 -15.50
C ASN A 165 -18.92 -24.80 -14.15
N LEU A 166 -18.62 -25.69 -13.21
CA LEU A 166 -17.98 -25.31 -11.95
C LEU A 166 -16.59 -24.71 -12.21
N LEU A 167 -15.77 -25.36 -13.02
CA LEU A 167 -14.44 -24.88 -13.40
C LEU A 167 -14.50 -23.51 -14.09
N LYS A 168 -15.45 -23.29 -15.01
CA LYS A 168 -15.66 -21.97 -15.66
C LYS A 168 -16.02 -20.87 -14.66
N ASN A 169 -16.80 -21.17 -13.61
CA ASN A 169 -17.14 -20.19 -12.57
C ASN A 169 -15.92 -19.87 -11.70
N ILE A 170 -15.10 -20.87 -11.35
CA ILE A 170 -13.85 -20.66 -10.61
C ILE A 170 -12.88 -19.81 -11.44
N GLU A 171 -12.70 -20.12 -12.72
CA GLU A 171 -11.85 -19.35 -13.62
C GLU A 171 -12.33 -17.90 -13.78
N LEU A 172 -13.64 -17.69 -13.93
CA LEU A 172 -14.22 -16.36 -13.99
C LEU A 172 -13.99 -15.58 -12.69
N PHE A 173 -14.16 -16.23 -11.54
CA PHE A 173 -13.92 -15.61 -10.24
C PHE A 173 -12.46 -15.19 -10.08
N ASP A 174 -11.52 -16.06 -10.44
CA ASP A 174 -10.09 -15.76 -10.34
C ASP A 174 -9.73 -14.58 -11.27
N LYS A 175 -10.22 -14.56 -12.52
CA LYS A 175 -10.04 -13.44 -13.47
C LYS A 175 -10.59 -12.12 -12.92
N LEU A 176 -11.77 -12.13 -12.32
CA LEU A 176 -12.37 -10.95 -11.71
C LEU A 176 -11.59 -10.50 -10.47
N SER A 177 -11.14 -11.44 -9.63
CA SER A 177 -10.37 -11.14 -8.43
C SER A 177 -9.07 -10.41 -8.77
N LEU A 178 -8.35 -10.88 -9.79
CA LEU A 178 -7.11 -10.26 -10.27
C LEU A 178 -7.36 -8.85 -10.82
N ARG A 179 -8.43 -8.67 -11.61
CA ARG A 179 -8.75 -7.39 -12.26
C ARG A 179 -9.27 -6.33 -11.29
N PHE A 180 -9.90 -6.75 -10.19
CA PHE A 180 -10.63 -5.85 -9.30
C PHE A 180 -10.18 -5.92 -7.83
N SER A 181 -9.06 -6.58 -7.52
CA SER A 181 -8.51 -6.77 -6.15
C SER A 181 -8.38 -5.48 -5.33
N GLY A 182 -8.04 -4.36 -5.98
CA GLY A 182 -7.95 -3.05 -5.33
C GLY A 182 -9.31 -2.48 -4.90
N ARG A 183 -10.40 -2.86 -5.57
CA ARG A 183 -11.73 -2.20 -5.47
C ARG A 183 -12.81 -3.08 -4.85
N VAL A 184 -12.68 -4.40 -4.92
CA VAL A 184 -13.67 -5.38 -4.47
C VAL A 184 -12.96 -6.38 -3.57
N LEU A 185 -13.60 -6.74 -2.45
CA LEU A 185 -13.15 -7.87 -1.65
C LEU A 185 -13.74 -9.16 -2.24
N PHE A 186 -12.89 -10.07 -2.68
CA PHE A 186 -13.29 -11.38 -3.18
C PHE A 186 -13.11 -12.43 -2.09
N ILE A 187 -14.11 -13.29 -1.86
CA ILE A 187 -14.08 -14.32 -0.82
C ILE A 187 -14.45 -15.67 -1.44
N LYS A 188 -13.70 -16.74 -1.11
CA LYS A 188 -14.09 -18.11 -1.41
C LYS A 188 -14.70 -18.74 -0.16
N ASP A 189 -15.85 -19.38 -0.32
CA ASP A 189 -16.61 -20.02 0.76
C ASP A 189 -16.69 -21.53 0.49
N VAL A 190 -16.35 -22.35 1.48
CA VAL A 190 -16.40 -23.81 1.41
C VAL A 190 -17.32 -24.43 2.47
N ILE A 191 -18.14 -23.61 3.13
CA ILE A 191 -18.98 -24.00 4.27
C ILE A 191 -20.33 -24.58 3.81
N GLY A 192 -20.87 -24.07 2.70
CA GLY A 192 -22.22 -24.40 2.25
C GLY A 192 -22.38 -25.85 1.82
N SER A 193 -23.51 -26.47 2.23
CA SER A 193 -23.78 -27.90 2.03
C SER A 193 -24.85 -28.20 0.97
N SER A 194 -25.77 -27.27 0.70
CA SER A 194 -26.91 -27.50 -0.20
C SER A 194 -26.65 -27.15 -1.67
N GLU A 195 -25.83 -26.13 -1.91
CA GLU A 195 -25.53 -25.60 -3.25
C GLU A 195 -24.15 -26.06 -3.73
N ILE A 196 -24.00 -26.32 -5.03
CA ILE A 196 -22.72 -26.71 -5.66
C ILE A 196 -21.82 -25.48 -5.83
N CYS A 197 -22.41 -24.40 -6.34
CA CYS A 197 -21.74 -23.15 -6.60
C CYS A 197 -22.75 -22.01 -6.41
N CYS A 198 -22.37 -20.95 -5.71
CA CYS A 198 -23.24 -19.80 -5.52
C CYS A 198 -22.44 -18.50 -5.46
N TRP A 199 -22.89 -17.50 -6.22
CA TRP A 199 -22.33 -16.15 -6.20
C TRP A 199 -23.19 -15.26 -5.33
N SER A 200 -22.63 -14.74 -4.24
CA SER A 200 -23.31 -13.78 -3.36
C SER A 200 -22.62 -12.42 -3.46
N PHE A 201 -23.40 -11.34 -3.55
CA PHE A 201 -22.91 -9.99 -3.70
C PHE A 201 -23.35 -9.15 -2.51
N TYR A 202 -22.42 -8.40 -1.92
CA TYR A 202 -22.70 -7.55 -0.77
C TYR A 202 -22.26 -6.11 -1.05
N GLY A 203 -23.07 -5.17 -0.58
CA GLY A 203 -22.80 -3.74 -0.60
C GLY A 203 -23.22 -3.14 0.74
N HIS A 204 -22.41 -2.23 1.28
CA HIS A 204 -22.64 -1.64 2.61
C HIS A 204 -22.89 -2.71 3.68
N CYS A 205 -22.04 -3.75 3.69
CA CYS A 205 -22.10 -4.90 4.62
C CYS A 205 -23.40 -5.71 4.57
N LYS A 206 -24.26 -5.53 3.56
CA LYS A 206 -25.54 -6.24 3.40
C LYS A 206 -25.56 -7.02 2.09
N LYS A 207 -26.18 -8.21 2.10
CA LYS A 207 -26.39 -9.01 0.89
C LYS A 207 -27.35 -8.28 -0.04
N VAL A 208 -26.93 -8.04 -1.28
CA VAL A 208 -27.69 -7.33 -2.33
C VAL A 208 -28.35 -8.32 -3.27
N SER A 209 -27.62 -9.36 -3.69
CA SER A 209 -28.13 -10.36 -4.62
C SER A 209 -27.36 -11.67 -4.47
N GLU A 210 -27.96 -12.74 -4.99
CA GLU A 210 -27.38 -14.07 -4.99
C GLU A 210 -27.77 -14.82 -6.27
N VAL A 211 -26.86 -15.66 -6.77
CA VAL A 211 -27.07 -16.50 -7.95
C VAL A 211 -26.59 -17.91 -7.61
N CYS A 212 -27.53 -18.81 -7.32
CA CYS A 212 -27.24 -20.21 -7.02
C CYS A 212 -27.22 -21.05 -8.30
N CYS A 213 -26.14 -21.79 -8.53
CA CYS A 213 -26.01 -22.76 -9.60
C CYS A 213 -26.61 -24.11 -9.18
N THR A 214 -27.91 -24.13 -8.87
CA THR A 214 -28.65 -25.27 -8.30
C THR A 214 -28.88 -26.45 -9.25
N SER A 215 -28.69 -26.26 -10.56
CA SER A 215 -29.27 -27.17 -11.55
C SER A 215 -28.30 -27.48 -12.67
N ILE A 216 -27.53 -28.56 -12.52
CA ILE A 216 -26.96 -29.24 -13.69
C ILE A 216 -27.94 -30.31 -14.13
N VAL A 217 -29.05 -29.88 -14.73
CA VAL A 217 -29.99 -30.78 -15.40
C VAL A 217 -30.42 -30.12 -16.71
N TYR A 218 -30.00 -30.75 -17.81
CA TYR A 218 -30.43 -30.61 -19.22
C TYR A 218 -31.24 -29.36 -19.62
N ALA A 219 -30.65 -28.17 -19.67
CA ALA A 219 -31.24 -27.08 -20.44
C ALA A 219 -30.18 -26.25 -21.18
N THR A 220 -30.55 -25.83 -22.38
CA THR A 220 -29.67 -25.28 -23.43
C THR A 220 -29.46 -23.76 -23.36
N ASP A 221 -30.09 -23.06 -22.41
CA ASP A 221 -30.21 -21.60 -22.49
C ASP A 221 -29.29 -20.85 -21.53
N LYS A 222 -28.49 -19.94 -22.09
CA LYS A 222 -27.58 -19.03 -21.36
C LYS A 222 -28.35 -17.84 -20.79
N LYS A 223 -28.17 -17.53 -19.50
CA LYS A 223 -28.71 -16.31 -18.87
C LYS A 223 -27.59 -15.33 -18.52
N HIS A 224 -27.87 -14.04 -18.62
CA HIS A 224 -26.93 -12.98 -18.25
C HIS A 224 -27.41 -12.32 -16.95
N THR A 225 -26.52 -12.20 -15.95
CA THR A 225 -26.81 -11.51 -14.69
C THR A 225 -25.89 -10.30 -14.54
N LYS A 226 -26.48 -9.13 -14.23
CA LYS A 226 -25.76 -7.87 -13.98
C LYS A 226 -25.98 -7.46 -12.53
N VAL A 227 -24.90 -7.22 -11.80
CA VAL A 227 -24.93 -6.67 -10.45
C VAL A 227 -24.22 -5.32 -10.46
N SER A 228 -24.91 -4.28 -9.99
CA SER A 228 -24.38 -2.91 -9.89
C SER A 228 -24.48 -2.40 -8.46
N THR A 229 -23.35 -1.96 -7.91
CA THR A 229 -23.28 -1.09 -6.74
C THR A 229 -22.70 0.26 -7.16
N SER A 230 -22.85 1.30 -6.33
CA SER A 230 -22.71 2.72 -6.69
C SER A 230 -21.46 3.13 -7.48
N ASN A 231 -20.41 2.30 -7.54
CA ASN A 231 -19.20 2.54 -8.33
C ASN A 231 -18.65 1.32 -9.11
N ILE A 232 -19.36 0.17 -9.14
CA ILE A 232 -18.87 -1.07 -9.76
C ILE A 232 -20.02 -1.84 -10.44
N SER A 233 -19.88 -2.08 -11.75
CA SER A 233 -20.77 -2.94 -12.54
C SER A 233 -20.00 -4.18 -12.98
N ILE A 234 -20.32 -5.34 -12.38
CA ILE A 234 -19.78 -6.64 -12.80
C ILE A 234 -20.80 -7.30 -13.74
N ARG A 235 -20.38 -7.57 -14.98
CA ARG A 235 -21.16 -8.38 -15.94
C ARG A 235 -20.45 -9.70 -16.14
N GLY A 236 -21.17 -10.79 -15.95
CA GLY A 236 -20.70 -12.14 -16.27
C GLY A 236 -21.79 -12.87 -17.04
N THR A 237 -21.38 -13.70 -17.99
CA THR A 237 -22.28 -14.73 -18.54
C THR A 237 -22.23 -15.89 -17.55
N TYR A 238 -23.24 -15.99 -16.70
CA TYR A 238 -23.36 -17.09 -15.76
C TYR A 238 -24.28 -18.12 -16.38
N THR A 239 -23.80 -19.32 -16.67
CA THR A 239 -24.69 -20.41 -17.04
C THR A 239 -25.49 -20.82 -15.81
N CYS A 240 -26.64 -20.18 -15.60
CA CYS A 240 -27.50 -20.40 -14.44
C CYS A 240 -28.96 -20.41 -14.89
N LEU A 241 -29.63 -21.56 -14.72
CA LEU A 241 -31.00 -21.81 -15.14
C LEU A 241 -31.96 -21.30 -14.06
N SER A 242 -32.73 -20.24 -14.33
CA SER A 242 -33.85 -19.85 -13.46
C SER A 242 -35.21 -20.29 -14.03
N GLN A 243 -36.07 -20.86 -13.19
CA GLN A 243 -37.52 -20.91 -13.45
C GLN A 243 -38.14 -19.51 -13.29
N GLN A 244 -39.22 -19.29 -14.03
CA GLN A 244 -39.87 -18.02 -14.34
C GLN A 244 -40.15 -17.08 -13.15
N GLY A 245 -40.02 -15.77 -13.38
CA GLY A 245 -40.60 -14.76 -12.49
C GLY A 245 -40.11 -13.34 -12.70
N LYS A 246 -40.66 -12.66 -13.71
CA LYS A 246 -40.73 -11.19 -13.92
C LYS A 246 -39.42 -10.36 -13.82
N GLY A 247 -38.93 -10.03 -15.02
CA GLY A 247 -38.67 -8.63 -15.38
C GLY A 247 -37.32 -8.04 -14.97
N SER A 248 -36.32 -8.19 -15.83
CA SER A 248 -35.33 -7.12 -16.04
C SER A 248 -34.57 -7.33 -17.35
N LYS A 249 -34.72 -6.33 -18.23
CA LYS A 249 -34.14 -6.20 -19.58
C LYS A 249 -32.66 -5.80 -19.47
N LEU A 250 -31.79 -6.22 -20.40
CA LEU A 250 -30.47 -5.59 -20.57
C LEU A 250 -29.89 -5.78 -21.98
N ILE A 251 -29.31 -4.68 -22.46
CA ILE A 251 -28.65 -4.44 -23.74
C ILE A 251 -27.12 -4.41 -23.50
N ALA A 252 -26.34 -4.85 -24.50
CA ALA A 252 -24.88 -4.72 -24.51
C ALA A 252 -24.41 -4.33 -25.93
N GLU A 253 -23.69 -3.21 -26.01
CA GLU A 253 -22.86 -2.81 -27.16
C GLU A 253 -21.39 -3.10 -26.83
N TYR A 254 -20.60 -3.37 -27.87
CA TYR A 254 -19.16 -3.63 -27.85
C TYR A 254 -18.34 -2.35 -27.74
#